data_AF-A0A7C7QMT6-F1
#
_entry.id   AF-A0A7C7QMT6-F1
#
_cell.length_a   1.000
_cell.length_b   1.000
_cell.length_c   1.000
_cell.angle_alpha   90.00
_cell.angle_beta   90.00
_cell.angle_gamma   90.00
#
_symmetry.space_group_name_H-M   'P 1'
#
loop_
_entity.id
_entity.type
_entity.pdbx_description
1 polymer ?
#
loop_
_entity_poly.entity_id
_entity_poly.type
_entity_poly.pdbx_seq_one_letter_code
_entity_poly.pdbx_strand_id
1 'polypeptide(L)'
;MSEERQVRTPYVVGRWVGSDHFYGRERLIDELLHGLEGCFWVIGNRRIGKTWLLKQLEHLCQDSASYLSLFWDIQGCHSMADLSDALVDAVEEITGEGLGALSLAGQEVTDALRALSREAAKSGRRLLLLCDEGEALINVEEAEPCSLQRLRKAIHTDANIRFVLTSSKRLSLLDDLCRDWDTSPFLHGFAVRYLGGLTDEAADALITQSQSESPVKAAPALCAEIRRLTNNHPYLIQWLCHRLWQSGNSLRAAMPKDLEPDEHLAARLRMDFDYLSDTERRILHEVCAAGQVTATQLQATLEFPGLSVFLHGLTQLGYLRQEGEVYTIGNHFLASWLEMAPWGESSQVSDEATLATYSGQRTFPSMPYCFNMGMAGCPKQVQLDPQQVFVGMPIRAEFEDAYEYGIRRPLEGLGFKVWRADEEPKNIDLMCKICEGLQSSRYAVLNISGWNANVPFELGLAYGLGRETLIVKDRQSRVPTDLKGIEYFEYGHSGELREKLLQFFGKSP
;
A
#
# COMPACT_ATOMS: atom_id res chain seq x y z
N MET A 1 14.32 -34.82 -43.48
CA MET A 1 14.61 -33.64 -42.64
C MET A 1 13.40 -33.45 -41.76
N SER A 2 13.56 -33.78 -40.49
CA SER A 2 12.53 -33.88 -39.46
C SER A 2 11.97 -32.50 -39.10
N GLU A 3 10.64 -32.39 -39.13
CA GLU A 3 9.88 -31.28 -38.55
C GLU A 3 10.24 -31.17 -37.05
N GLU A 4 10.84 -30.06 -36.65
CA GLU A 4 11.02 -29.71 -35.25
C GLU A 4 9.63 -29.52 -34.62
N ARG A 5 9.20 -30.50 -33.82
CA ARG A 5 8.06 -30.33 -32.91
C ARG A 5 8.38 -29.18 -31.97
N GLN A 6 7.71 -28.04 -32.18
CA GLN A 6 7.74 -26.88 -31.28
C GLN A 6 7.43 -27.36 -29.85
N VAL A 7 8.42 -27.32 -28.97
CA VAL A 7 8.25 -27.73 -27.57
C VAL A 7 7.36 -26.67 -26.90
N ARG A 8 6.12 -27.04 -26.58
CA ARG A 8 5.16 -26.15 -25.91
C ARG A 8 5.66 -25.86 -24.48
N THR A 9 5.97 -24.59 -24.22
CA THR A 9 6.44 -24.10 -22.93
C THR A 9 5.27 -23.86 -21.95
N PRO A 10 5.42 -24.14 -20.64
CA PRO A 10 4.40 -23.87 -19.64
C PRO A 10 4.36 -22.40 -19.21
N TYR A 11 5.39 -21.61 -19.54
CA TYR A 11 5.46 -20.19 -19.19
C TYR A 11 4.68 -19.36 -20.19
N VAL A 12 3.53 -18.82 -19.74
CA VAL A 12 2.62 -18.06 -20.60
C VAL A 12 2.80 -16.56 -20.38
N VAL A 13 3.31 -15.90 -21.42
CA VAL A 13 3.49 -14.45 -21.40
C VAL A 13 2.26 -13.77 -21.99
N GLY A 14 1.51 -13.05 -21.15
CA GLY A 14 0.58 -12.00 -21.60
C GLY A 14 -0.92 -12.33 -21.63
N ARG A 15 -1.34 -13.60 -21.66
CA ARG A 15 -2.77 -13.99 -21.66
C ARG A 15 -3.14 -14.69 -20.35
N TRP A 16 -4.29 -14.34 -19.75
CA TRP A 16 -4.86 -15.07 -18.62
C TRP A 16 -5.13 -16.53 -18.99
N VAL A 17 -4.70 -17.47 -18.13
CA VAL A 17 -4.77 -18.92 -18.40
C VAL A 17 -5.67 -19.66 -17.40
N GLY A 18 -6.16 -18.98 -16.36
CA GLY A 18 -6.98 -19.57 -15.30
C GLY A 18 -6.42 -19.27 -13.91
N SER A 19 -7.24 -19.52 -12.88
CA SER A 19 -6.90 -19.31 -11.48
C SER A 19 -5.77 -20.21 -11.00
N ASP A 20 -5.66 -21.42 -11.56
CA ASP A 20 -4.57 -22.37 -11.27
C ASP A 20 -3.17 -21.88 -11.70
N HIS A 21 -3.09 -20.75 -12.41
CA HIS A 21 -1.85 -20.08 -12.81
C HIS A 21 -1.58 -18.78 -12.05
N PHE A 22 -2.35 -18.50 -10.98
CA PHE A 22 -2.10 -17.37 -10.08
C PHE A 22 -1.25 -17.83 -8.89
N TYR A 23 -0.19 -17.09 -8.57
CA TYR A 23 0.77 -17.46 -7.53
C TYR A 23 0.93 -16.34 -6.49
N GLY A 24 0.85 -16.68 -5.21
CA GLY A 24 1.07 -15.77 -4.09
C GLY A 24 -0.03 -14.71 -3.93
N ARG A 25 0.30 -13.65 -3.18
CA ARG A 25 -0.53 -12.44 -2.96
C ARG A 25 -1.77 -12.66 -2.10
N GLU A 26 -1.80 -13.75 -1.35
CA GLU A 26 -2.90 -14.15 -0.47
C GLU A 26 -3.23 -13.05 0.53
N ARG A 27 -2.20 -12.45 1.15
CA ARG A 27 -2.39 -11.34 2.09
C ARG A 27 -3.02 -10.10 1.45
N LEU A 28 -2.61 -9.76 0.22
CA LEU A 28 -3.17 -8.62 -0.49
C LEU A 28 -4.62 -8.91 -0.91
N ILE A 29 -4.90 -10.12 -1.41
CA ILE A 29 -6.26 -10.55 -1.75
C ILE A 29 -7.18 -10.49 -0.54
N ASP A 30 -6.75 -11.05 0.59
CA ASP A 30 -7.49 -11.03 1.85
C ASP A 30 -7.79 -9.60 2.29
N GLU A 31 -6.80 -8.70 2.20
CA GLU A 31 -6.99 -7.29 2.51
C GLU A 31 -7.97 -6.60 1.55
N LEU A 32 -7.88 -6.85 0.25
CA LEU A 32 -8.76 -6.25 -0.76
C LEU A 32 -10.21 -6.75 -0.61
N LEU A 33 -10.43 -7.97 -0.15
CA LEU A 33 -11.78 -8.55 0.04
C LEU A 33 -12.36 -8.30 1.43
N HIS A 34 -11.54 -8.32 2.47
CA HIS A 34 -11.98 -8.36 3.87
C HIS A 34 -11.44 -7.21 4.72
N GLY A 35 -10.53 -6.40 4.19
CA GLY A 35 -10.00 -5.22 4.88
C GLY A 35 -11.08 -4.18 5.20
N LEU A 36 -10.81 -3.30 6.15
CA LEU A 36 -11.79 -2.31 6.64
C LEU A 36 -12.11 -1.22 5.60
N GLU A 37 -11.16 -0.91 4.73
CA GLU A 37 -11.30 0.16 3.74
C GLU A 37 -12.31 -0.20 2.64
N GLY A 38 -13.06 0.80 2.16
CA GLY A 38 -14.05 0.61 1.09
C GLY A 38 -13.48 0.78 -0.31
N CYS A 39 -12.43 1.59 -0.45
CA CYS A 39 -11.83 1.97 -1.74
C CYS A 39 -10.33 1.72 -1.70
N PHE A 40 -9.81 0.95 -2.66
CA PHE A 40 -8.40 0.63 -2.78
C PHE A 40 -7.86 1.09 -4.11
N TRP A 41 -6.62 1.58 -4.07
CA TRP A 41 -5.84 1.86 -5.26
C TRP A 41 -4.61 0.97 -5.27
N VAL A 42 -4.61 -0.03 -6.15
CA VAL A 42 -3.49 -0.97 -6.33
C VAL A 42 -2.58 -0.47 -7.43
N ILE A 43 -1.40 -0.01 -7.03
CA ILE A 43 -0.37 0.53 -7.91
C ILE A 43 0.62 -0.57 -8.24
N GLY A 44 0.92 -0.76 -9.51
CA GLY A 44 1.99 -1.66 -9.91
C GLY A 44 2.51 -1.37 -11.31
N ASN A 45 3.73 -1.80 -11.60
CA ASN A 45 4.35 -1.61 -12.91
C ASN A 45 3.61 -2.40 -14.00
N ARG A 46 3.97 -2.16 -15.26
CA ARG A 46 3.39 -2.90 -16.38
C ARG A 46 3.73 -4.38 -16.27
N ARG A 47 2.78 -5.25 -16.62
CA ARG A 47 2.93 -6.71 -16.60
C ARG A 47 3.28 -7.31 -15.22
N ILE A 48 3.15 -6.57 -14.13
CA ILE A 48 3.26 -7.17 -12.79
C ILE A 48 2.07 -8.12 -12.51
N GLY A 49 0.94 -7.93 -13.18
CA GLY A 49 -0.25 -8.79 -13.06
C GLY A 49 -1.40 -8.13 -12.30
N LYS A 50 -1.67 -6.85 -12.58
CA LYS A 50 -2.81 -6.09 -12.03
C LYS A 50 -4.15 -6.65 -12.51
N THR A 51 -4.35 -6.76 -13.82
CA THR A 51 -5.50 -7.47 -14.43
C THR A 51 -5.67 -8.88 -13.90
N TRP A 52 -4.56 -9.61 -13.70
CA TRP A 52 -4.59 -10.96 -13.15
C TRP A 52 -5.07 -10.98 -11.68
N LEU A 53 -4.66 -9.99 -10.87
CA LEU A 53 -5.16 -9.84 -9.51
C LEU A 53 -6.67 -9.58 -9.51
N LEU A 54 -7.16 -8.67 -10.36
CA LEU A 54 -8.59 -8.38 -10.46
C LEU A 54 -9.40 -9.60 -10.91
N LYS A 55 -8.95 -10.32 -11.95
CA LYS A 55 -9.62 -11.56 -12.40
C LYS A 55 -9.61 -12.65 -11.34
N GLN A 56 -8.55 -12.73 -10.53
CA GLN A 56 -8.53 -13.64 -9.39
C GLN A 56 -9.54 -13.23 -8.32
N LEU A 57 -9.65 -11.94 -7.99
CA LEU A 57 -10.66 -11.44 -7.05
C LEU A 57 -12.08 -11.72 -7.55
N GLU A 58 -12.34 -11.48 -8.83
CA GLU A 58 -13.61 -11.81 -9.47
C GLU A 58 -13.91 -13.30 -9.35
N HIS A 59 -12.97 -14.17 -9.75
CA HIS A 59 -13.14 -15.62 -9.68
C HIS A 59 -13.41 -16.13 -8.26
N LEU A 60 -12.66 -15.64 -7.26
CA LEU A 60 -12.87 -15.98 -5.85
C LEU A 60 -14.24 -15.50 -5.33
N CYS A 61 -14.85 -14.51 -5.98
CA CYS A 61 -16.13 -13.93 -5.60
C CYS A 61 -17.32 -14.40 -6.46
N GLN A 62 -17.10 -15.17 -7.53
CA GLN A 62 -18.15 -15.59 -8.47
C GLN A 62 -19.35 -16.26 -7.77
N ASP A 63 -19.07 -17.15 -6.82
CA ASP A 63 -20.10 -17.87 -6.03
C ASP A 63 -20.25 -17.31 -4.60
N SER A 64 -19.71 -16.11 -4.34
CA SER A 64 -19.72 -15.53 -3.01
C SER A 64 -21.12 -15.09 -2.59
N ALA A 65 -21.51 -15.48 -1.37
CA ALA A 65 -22.71 -14.93 -0.73
C ALA A 65 -22.53 -13.47 -0.28
N SER A 66 -21.31 -12.94 -0.28
CA SER A 66 -20.99 -11.61 0.23
C SER A 66 -20.87 -10.54 -0.86
N TYR A 67 -20.47 -10.93 -2.07
CA TYR A 67 -20.14 -9.99 -3.14
C TYR A 67 -20.91 -10.27 -4.43
N LEU A 68 -21.30 -9.19 -5.10
CA LEU A 68 -21.58 -9.17 -6.53
C LEU A 68 -20.36 -8.52 -7.19
N SER A 69 -19.48 -9.32 -7.79
CA SER A 69 -18.27 -8.83 -8.46
C SER A 69 -18.56 -8.39 -9.89
N LEU A 70 -18.01 -7.24 -10.27
CA LEU A 70 -18.10 -6.68 -11.61
C LEU A 70 -16.71 -6.23 -12.05
N PHE A 71 -16.17 -6.86 -13.09
CA PHE A 71 -14.93 -6.44 -13.74
C PHE A 71 -15.22 -5.30 -14.73
N TRP A 72 -14.65 -4.13 -14.49
CA TRP A 72 -14.87 -2.92 -15.28
C TRP A 72 -13.55 -2.47 -15.91
N ASP A 73 -13.34 -2.85 -17.16
CA ASP A 73 -12.20 -2.41 -17.95
C ASP A 73 -12.51 -1.06 -18.58
N ILE A 74 -11.81 -0.01 -18.13
CA ILE A 74 -11.99 1.36 -18.66
C ILE A 74 -10.89 1.74 -19.65
N GLN A 75 -10.12 0.77 -20.14
CA GLN A 75 -9.08 1.02 -21.12
C GLN A 75 -9.64 1.68 -22.39
N GLY A 76 -9.08 2.85 -22.72
CA GLY A 76 -9.47 3.60 -23.93
C GLY A 76 -10.68 4.51 -23.74
N CYS A 77 -11.23 4.64 -22.52
CA CYS A 77 -12.23 5.67 -22.23
C CYS A 77 -11.59 7.08 -22.27
N HIS A 78 -12.31 8.03 -22.86
CA HIS A 78 -11.90 9.43 -22.99
C HIS A 78 -12.98 10.42 -22.49
N SER A 79 -14.16 9.94 -22.08
CA SER A 79 -15.28 10.74 -21.57
C SER A 79 -16.08 10.01 -20.49
N MET A 80 -16.96 10.72 -19.78
CA MET A 80 -17.91 10.09 -18.85
C MET A 80 -18.93 9.18 -19.56
N ALA A 81 -19.22 9.45 -20.83
CA ALA A 81 -20.06 8.60 -21.66
C ALA A 81 -19.38 7.25 -21.93
N ASP A 82 -18.09 7.26 -22.32
CA ASP A 82 -17.34 6.02 -22.55
C ASP A 82 -17.25 5.16 -21.27
N LEU A 83 -17.09 5.80 -20.11
CA LEU A 83 -17.13 5.11 -18.81
C LEU A 83 -18.49 4.45 -18.56
N SER A 84 -19.57 5.11 -18.96
CA SER A 84 -20.93 4.58 -18.84
C SER A 84 -21.13 3.37 -19.76
N ASP A 85 -20.69 3.47 -21.02
CA ASP A 85 -20.76 2.38 -22.00
C ASP A 85 -19.94 1.17 -21.56
N ALA A 86 -18.70 1.37 -21.10
CA ALA A 86 -17.86 0.30 -20.56
C ALA A 86 -18.47 -0.38 -19.34
N LEU A 87 -19.23 0.36 -18.50
CA LEU A 87 -19.93 -0.22 -17.36
C LEU A 87 -21.15 -1.04 -17.80
N VAL A 88 -21.85 -0.61 -18.85
CA VAL A 88 -22.95 -1.38 -19.45
C VAL A 88 -22.42 -2.70 -20.02
N ASP A 89 -21.36 -2.64 -20.83
CA ASP A 89 -20.72 -3.83 -21.42
C ASP A 89 -20.31 -4.83 -20.32
N ALA A 90 -19.66 -4.35 -19.25
CA ALA A 90 -19.28 -5.18 -18.12
C ALA A 90 -20.48 -5.89 -17.44
N VAL A 91 -21.63 -5.23 -17.36
CA VAL A 91 -22.84 -5.80 -16.75
C VAL A 91 -23.50 -6.81 -17.68
N GLU A 92 -23.48 -6.58 -19.00
CA GLU A 92 -24.01 -7.51 -20.00
C GLU A 92 -23.18 -8.80 -20.10
N GLU A 93 -21.88 -8.75 -19.82
CA GLU A 93 -21.00 -9.93 -19.77
C GLU A 93 -21.28 -10.86 -18.58
N ILE A 94 -21.99 -10.40 -17.55
CA ILE A 94 -22.35 -11.23 -16.39
C ILE A 94 -23.40 -12.26 -16.80
N THR A 95 -22.93 -13.50 -16.96
CA THR A 95 -23.78 -14.66 -17.27
C THR A 95 -24.33 -15.28 -15.98
N GLY A 96 -25.54 -14.91 -15.53
CA GLY A 96 -26.17 -15.52 -14.35
C GLY A 96 -27.39 -14.81 -13.75
N GLU A 97 -28.02 -15.45 -12.75
CA GLU A 97 -29.13 -14.93 -11.95
C GLU A 97 -28.65 -13.84 -10.96
N GLY A 98 -28.42 -12.62 -11.45
CA GLY A 98 -28.08 -11.49 -10.55
C GLY A 98 -28.33 -10.11 -11.15
N LEU A 99 -27.96 -9.92 -12.42
CA LEU A 99 -28.05 -8.61 -13.08
C LEU A 99 -28.77 -8.62 -14.44
N GLY A 100 -29.12 -9.79 -14.99
CA GLY A 100 -29.68 -9.92 -16.34
C GLY A 100 -31.02 -9.22 -16.63
N ALA A 101 -31.67 -8.64 -15.62
CA ALA A 101 -32.87 -7.79 -15.77
C ALA A 101 -32.60 -6.29 -15.57
N LEU A 102 -31.41 -5.91 -15.12
CA LEU A 102 -31.05 -4.52 -14.83
C LEU A 102 -30.60 -3.83 -16.13
N SER A 103 -31.49 -3.09 -16.76
CA SER A 103 -31.14 -2.25 -17.91
C SER A 103 -30.49 -0.95 -17.44
N LEU A 104 -29.21 -0.78 -17.79
CA LEU A 104 -28.41 0.41 -17.51
C LEU A 104 -28.18 1.29 -18.75
N ALA A 105 -28.64 0.84 -19.91
CA ALA A 105 -28.44 1.54 -21.17
C ALA A 105 -28.96 3.00 -21.12
N GLY A 106 -28.09 3.93 -21.52
CA GLY A 106 -28.40 5.37 -21.53
C GLY A 106 -28.41 6.04 -20.15
N GLN A 107 -28.01 5.34 -19.08
CA GLN A 107 -27.79 5.96 -17.78
C GLN A 107 -26.36 6.52 -17.68
N GLU A 108 -26.23 7.64 -16.98
CA GLU A 108 -24.93 8.15 -16.55
C GLU A 108 -24.26 7.16 -15.59
N VAL A 109 -22.93 7.01 -15.68
CA VAL A 109 -22.14 6.09 -14.85
C VAL A 109 -22.48 6.18 -13.36
N THR A 110 -22.71 7.37 -12.83
CA THR A 110 -23.03 7.55 -11.40
C THR A 110 -24.40 6.99 -11.00
N ASP A 111 -25.38 7.04 -11.89
CA ASP A 111 -26.72 6.48 -11.64
C ASP A 111 -26.73 4.98 -11.87
N ALA A 112 -25.99 4.51 -12.88
CA ALA A 112 -25.75 3.08 -13.11
C ALA A 112 -25.09 2.41 -11.89
N LEU A 113 -24.05 3.02 -11.31
CA LEU A 113 -23.41 2.53 -10.08
C LEU A 113 -24.37 2.44 -8.89
N ARG A 114 -25.24 3.45 -8.71
CA ARG A 114 -26.28 3.41 -7.66
C ARG A 114 -27.33 2.34 -7.92
N ALA A 115 -27.68 2.08 -9.18
CA ALA A 115 -28.61 1.01 -9.54
C ALA A 115 -27.99 -0.37 -9.23
N LEU A 116 -26.74 -0.58 -9.63
CA LEU A 116 -25.98 -1.80 -9.36
C LEU A 116 -25.81 -2.05 -7.86
N SER A 117 -25.41 -1.03 -7.10
CA SER A 117 -25.26 -1.15 -5.64
C SER A 117 -26.58 -1.53 -4.95
N ARG A 118 -27.69 -0.92 -5.37
CA ARG A 118 -29.03 -1.28 -4.85
C ARG A 118 -29.42 -2.71 -5.22
N GLU A 119 -29.09 -3.17 -6.41
CA GLU A 119 -29.38 -4.55 -6.83
C GLU A 119 -28.56 -5.57 -6.02
N ALA A 120 -27.26 -5.30 -5.84
CA ALA A 120 -26.42 -6.10 -4.95
C ALA A 120 -27.02 -6.16 -3.53
N ALA A 121 -27.42 -5.02 -2.97
CA ALA A 121 -28.00 -4.93 -1.64
C ALA A 121 -29.31 -5.73 -1.49
N LYS A 122 -30.18 -5.78 -2.51
CA LYS A 122 -31.40 -6.61 -2.48
C LYS A 122 -31.11 -8.09 -2.31
N SER A 123 -29.99 -8.55 -2.86
CA SER A 123 -29.51 -9.93 -2.71
C SER A 123 -28.71 -10.16 -1.42
N GLY A 124 -28.61 -9.16 -0.54
CA GLY A 124 -27.80 -9.22 0.69
C GLY A 124 -26.29 -9.13 0.44
N ARG A 125 -25.87 -8.73 -0.76
CA ARG A 125 -24.47 -8.66 -1.20
C ARG A 125 -23.98 -7.22 -1.28
N ARG A 126 -22.67 -7.05 -1.16
CA ARG A 126 -21.96 -5.80 -1.48
C ARG A 126 -21.56 -5.79 -2.95
N LEU A 127 -21.52 -4.63 -3.58
CA LEU A 127 -20.99 -4.49 -4.94
C LEU A 127 -19.45 -4.45 -4.85
N LEU A 128 -18.76 -5.44 -5.44
CA LEU A 128 -17.31 -5.44 -5.61
C LEU A 128 -16.99 -4.98 -7.03
N LEU A 129 -16.65 -3.70 -7.18
CA LEU A 129 -16.33 -3.10 -8.46
C LEU A 129 -14.81 -3.10 -8.68
N LEU A 130 -14.38 -3.84 -9.69
CA LEU A 130 -12.98 -4.13 -10.01
C LEU A 130 -12.59 -3.33 -11.26
N CYS A 131 -11.97 -2.17 -11.07
CA CYS A 131 -11.64 -1.25 -12.15
C CYS A 131 -10.18 -1.45 -12.63
N ASP A 132 -10.00 -1.86 -13.87
CA ASP A 132 -8.68 -2.05 -14.51
C ASP A 132 -8.29 -0.85 -15.35
N GLU A 133 -6.98 -0.66 -15.57
CA GLU A 133 -6.40 0.41 -16.42
C GLU A 133 -6.90 1.82 -16.04
N GLY A 134 -6.82 2.13 -14.74
CA GLY A 134 -7.23 3.40 -14.13
C GLY A 134 -6.65 4.66 -14.80
N GLU A 135 -5.55 4.54 -15.53
CA GLU A 135 -4.94 5.61 -16.34
C GLU A 135 -5.91 6.28 -17.31
N ALA A 136 -6.96 5.59 -17.76
CA ALA A 136 -7.98 6.20 -18.63
C ALA A 136 -8.71 7.38 -17.97
N LEU A 137 -8.78 7.41 -16.63
CA LEU A 137 -9.37 8.53 -15.88
C LEU A 137 -8.63 9.85 -16.11
N ILE A 138 -7.32 9.80 -16.40
CA ILE A 138 -6.54 11.00 -16.78
C ILE A 138 -7.13 11.62 -18.04
N ASN A 139 -7.37 10.80 -19.07
CA ASN A 139 -7.91 11.26 -20.34
C ASN A 139 -9.32 11.84 -20.18
N VAL A 140 -10.15 11.22 -19.33
CA VAL A 140 -11.51 11.68 -19.03
C VAL A 140 -11.49 13.05 -18.36
N GLU A 141 -10.64 13.26 -17.35
CA GLU A 141 -10.55 14.56 -16.67
C GLU A 141 -9.92 15.64 -17.55
N GLU A 142 -8.97 15.30 -18.42
CA GLU A 142 -8.42 16.22 -19.42
C GLU A 142 -9.46 16.66 -20.45
N ALA A 143 -10.31 15.74 -20.93
CA ALA A 143 -11.35 16.02 -21.89
C ALA A 143 -12.57 16.74 -21.28
N GLU A 144 -12.93 16.37 -20.05
CA GLU A 144 -14.10 16.86 -19.32
C GLU A 144 -13.71 17.28 -17.89
N PRO A 145 -13.15 18.48 -17.69
CA PRO A 145 -12.70 18.94 -16.37
C PRO A 145 -13.80 18.92 -15.31
N CYS A 146 -13.44 18.52 -14.09
CA CYS A 146 -14.31 18.35 -12.92
C CYS A 146 -15.39 17.25 -13.06
N SER A 147 -15.42 16.50 -14.16
CA SER A 147 -16.44 15.45 -14.37
C SER A 147 -16.30 14.30 -13.37
N LEU A 148 -15.06 13.95 -13.01
CA LEU A 148 -14.76 12.87 -12.07
C LEU A 148 -15.17 13.17 -10.63
N GLN A 149 -15.47 14.42 -10.26
CA GLN A 149 -15.98 14.77 -8.92
C GLN A 149 -17.26 13.99 -8.58
N ARG A 150 -18.15 13.82 -9.56
CA ARG A 150 -19.42 13.10 -9.37
C ARG A 150 -19.18 11.61 -9.22
N LEU A 151 -18.29 11.04 -10.03
CA LEU A 151 -17.89 9.64 -9.96
C LEU A 151 -17.25 9.33 -8.60
N ARG A 152 -16.28 10.13 -8.18
CA ARG A 152 -15.63 10.05 -6.86
C ARG A 152 -16.67 10.04 -5.74
N LYS A 153 -17.60 11.00 -5.77
CA LYS A 153 -18.67 11.09 -4.76
C LYS A 153 -19.54 9.84 -4.76
N ALA A 154 -19.92 9.31 -5.91
CA ALA A 154 -20.74 8.10 -6.01
C ALA A 154 -20.03 6.88 -5.39
N ILE A 155 -18.73 6.72 -5.66
CA ILE A 155 -17.91 5.62 -5.14
C ILE A 155 -17.75 5.70 -3.61
N HIS A 156 -17.46 6.89 -3.06
CA HIS A 156 -17.17 7.03 -1.62
C HIS A 156 -18.41 7.16 -0.72
N THR A 157 -19.55 7.61 -1.26
CA THR A 157 -20.75 7.84 -0.42
C THR A 157 -21.48 6.55 -0.10
N ASP A 158 -21.42 5.55 -0.96
CA ASP A 158 -22.15 4.30 -0.80
C ASP A 158 -21.28 3.23 -0.13
N ALA A 159 -21.52 2.97 1.16
CA ALA A 159 -20.80 1.95 1.93
C ALA A 159 -20.99 0.52 1.40
N ASN A 160 -22.01 0.28 0.58
CA ASN A 160 -22.25 -1.01 -0.06
C ASN A 160 -21.33 -1.24 -1.28
N ILE A 161 -20.66 -0.19 -1.77
CA ILE A 161 -19.66 -0.30 -2.82
C ILE A 161 -18.29 -0.57 -2.19
N ARG A 162 -17.65 -1.63 -2.65
CA ARG A 162 -16.23 -1.88 -2.48
C ARG A 162 -15.56 -1.68 -3.83
N PHE A 163 -14.63 -0.75 -3.90
CA PHE A 163 -13.99 -0.36 -5.15
C PHE A 163 -12.50 -0.71 -5.12
N VAL A 164 -12.04 -1.47 -6.11
CA VAL A 164 -10.62 -1.80 -6.29
C VAL A 164 -10.18 -1.25 -7.63
N LEU A 165 -9.43 -0.17 -7.61
CA LEU A 165 -8.85 0.48 -8.78
C LEU A 165 -7.42 -0.01 -8.97
N THR A 166 -7.04 -0.43 -10.16
CA THR A 166 -5.65 -0.75 -10.47
C THR A 166 -5.10 0.14 -11.58
N SER A 167 -3.85 0.56 -11.43
CA SER A 167 -3.17 1.37 -12.43
C SER A 167 -1.65 1.25 -12.29
N SER A 168 -0.91 1.75 -13.27
CA SER A 168 0.46 2.18 -13.03
C SER A 168 0.51 3.44 -12.17
N LYS A 169 1.73 3.79 -11.74
CA LYS A 169 1.97 5.03 -11.00
C LYS A 169 1.52 6.27 -11.77
N ARG A 170 1.45 6.22 -13.11
CA ARG A 170 1.02 7.34 -13.96
C ARG A 170 -0.29 8.00 -13.49
N LEU A 171 -1.19 7.23 -12.88
CA LEU A 171 -2.44 7.75 -12.34
C LEU A 171 -2.23 8.86 -11.28
N SER A 172 -1.07 8.97 -10.65
CA SER A 172 -0.73 10.10 -9.76
C SER A 172 -0.84 11.46 -10.44
N LEU A 173 -0.70 11.54 -11.77
CA LEU A 173 -0.95 12.77 -12.53
C LEU A 173 -2.37 13.32 -12.33
N LEU A 174 -3.32 12.47 -11.98
CA LEU A 174 -4.69 12.87 -11.71
C LEU A 174 -4.79 13.79 -10.49
N ASP A 175 -3.91 13.66 -9.50
CA ASP A 175 -3.88 14.59 -8.36
C ASP A 175 -3.48 16.00 -8.79
N ASP A 176 -2.59 16.12 -9.78
CA ASP A 176 -2.21 17.42 -10.34
C ASP A 176 -3.36 18.03 -11.16
N LEU A 177 -4.08 17.21 -11.94
CA LEU A 177 -5.25 17.64 -12.71
C LEU A 177 -6.42 18.06 -11.80
N CYS A 178 -6.61 17.38 -10.67
CA CYS A 178 -7.69 17.63 -9.73
C CYS A 178 -7.34 18.64 -8.63
N ARG A 179 -6.17 19.29 -8.70
CA ARG A 179 -5.64 20.16 -7.63
C ARG A 179 -6.55 21.34 -7.29
N ASP A 180 -7.20 21.90 -8.30
CA ASP A 180 -8.05 23.09 -8.16
C ASP A 180 -9.51 22.77 -7.80
N TRP A 181 -9.81 21.51 -7.44
CA TRP A 181 -11.15 21.14 -7.00
C TRP A 181 -11.47 21.78 -5.63
N ASP A 182 -12.68 22.32 -5.48
CA ASP A 182 -13.23 22.75 -4.17
C ASP A 182 -13.46 21.57 -3.20
N THR A 183 -13.28 20.33 -3.68
CA THR A 183 -13.45 19.09 -2.93
C THR A 183 -12.15 18.29 -2.95
N SER A 184 -12.06 17.24 -2.14
CA SER A 184 -10.87 16.37 -2.15
C SER A 184 -10.59 15.81 -3.56
N PRO A 185 -9.33 15.80 -4.01
CA PRO A 185 -8.91 15.21 -5.29
C PRO A 185 -9.37 13.76 -5.47
N PHE A 186 -9.40 13.27 -6.71
CA PHE A 186 -9.96 11.96 -7.04
C PHE A 186 -9.39 10.82 -6.19
N LEU A 187 -8.06 10.72 -6.09
CA LEU A 187 -7.38 9.62 -5.40
C LEU A 187 -7.38 9.76 -3.88
N HIS A 188 -7.79 10.90 -3.35
CA HIS A 188 -7.86 11.11 -1.90
C HIS A 188 -8.90 10.16 -1.28
N GLY A 189 -8.53 9.45 -0.22
CA GLY A 189 -9.40 8.47 0.46
C GLY A 189 -9.35 7.06 -0.12
N PHE A 190 -8.51 6.81 -1.13
CA PHE A 190 -8.16 5.46 -1.56
C PHE A 190 -7.05 4.89 -0.67
N ALA A 191 -7.24 3.65 -0.23
CA ALA A 191 -6.19 2.89 0.43
C ALA A 191 -5.18 2.40 -0.60
N VAL A 192 -4.00 3.03 -0.64
CA VAL A 192 -2.93 2.69 -1.60
C VAL A 192 -2.26 1.37 -1.23
N ARG A 193 -2.19 0.44 -2.17
CA ARG A 193 -1.45 -0.82 -2.05
C ARG A 193 -0.53 -1.02 -3.23
N TYR A 194 0.65 -1.57 -3.01
CA TYR A 194 1.56 -1.89 -4.10
C TYR A 194 1.41 -3.35 -4.51
N LEU A 195 1.41 -3.55 -5.82
CA LEU A 195 1.61 -4.85 -6.43
C LEU A 195 3.04 -4.91 -6.96
N GLY A 196 3.93 -5.50 -6.17
CA GLY A 196 5.35 -5.66 -6.46
C GLY A 196 5.72 -7.10 -6.86
N GLY A 197 7.01 -7.42 -6.69
CA GLY A 197 7.55 -8.77 -6.88
C GLY A 197 6.89 -9.80 -5.94
N LEU A 198 6.94 -11.07 -6.33
CA LEU A 198 6.44 -12.18 -5.51
C LEU A 198 7.34 -12.40 -4.28
N THR A 199 6.79 -13.10 -3.28
CA THR A 199 7.64 -13.70 -2.24
C THR A 199 8.53 -14.77 -2.85
N ASP A 200 9.59 -15.14 -2.16
CA ASP A 200 10.52 -16.17 -2.65
C ASP A 200 9.81 -17.50 -2.88
N GLU A 201 8.88 -17.87 -2.01
CA GLU A 201 8.12 -19.11 -2.11
C GLU A 201 7.20 -19.09 -3.33
N ALA A 202 6.47 -17.98 -3.56
CA ALA A 202 5.59 -17.84 -4.71
C ALA A 202 6.39 -17.72 -6.03
N ALA A 203 7.56 -17.09 -6.00
CA ALA A 203 8.47 -17.03 -7.13
C ALA A 203 9.02 -18.42 -7.47
N ASP A 204 9.46 -19.20 -6.49
CA ASP A 204 9.91 -20.59 -6.68
C ASP A 204 8.77 -21.48 -7.20
N ALA A 205 7.55 -21.30 -6.69
CA ALA A 205 6.35 -21.97 -7.17
C ALA A 205 6.04 -21.64 -8.64
N LEU A 206 6.21 -20.38 -9.07
CA LEU A 206 6.06 -19.94 -10.45
C LEU A 206 7.19 -20.47 -11.35
N ILE A 207 8.44 -20.44 -10.89
CA ILE A 207 9.60 -20.98 -11.63
C ILE A 207 9.39 -22.48 -11.89
N THR A 208 8.96 -23.22 -10.89
CA THR A 208 8.74 -24.68 -10.98
C THR A 208 7.37 -25.05 -11.55
N GLN A 209 6.49 -24.07 -11.82
CA GLN A 209 5.09 -24.29 -12.20
C GLN A 209 4.42 -25.36 -11.31
N SER A 210 4.61 -25.23 -10.00
CA SER A 210 4.22 -26.25 -9.00
C SER A 210 2.72 -26.56 -8.98
N GLN A 211 1.88 -25.63 -9.47
CA GLN A 211 0.43 -25.80 -9.58
C GLN A 211 0.00 -26.52 -10.87
N SER A 212 0.93 -26.78 -11.80
CA SER A 212 0.63 -27.48 -13.06
C SER A 212 0.64 -29.00 -12.89
N GLU A 213 -0.07 -29.71 -13.77
CA GLU A 213 -0.08 -31.19 -13.79
C GLU A 213 1.32 -31.80 -13.99
N SER A 214 2.26 -31.02 -14.54
CA SER A 214 3.64 -31.44 -14.82
C SER A 214 4.63 -30.37 -14.35
N PRO A 215 5.02 -30.36 -13.07
CA PRO A 215 5.95 -29.38 -12.53
C PRO A 215 7.31 -29.39 -13.23
N VAL A 216 7.84 -28.20 -13.48
CA VAL A 216 9.13 -27.98 -14.12
C VAL A 216 10.27 -28.28 -13.17
N LYS A 217 11.24 -29.07 -13.64
CA LYS A 217 12.46 -29.40 -12.91
C LYS A 217 13.48 -28.27 -13.03
N ALA A 218 13.78 -27.62 -11.91
CA ALA A 218 14.83 -26.61 -11.81
C ALA A 218 15.70 -26.89 -10.58
N ALA A 219 17.02 -26.73 -10.71
CA ALA A 219 17.93 -26.87 -9.58
C ALA A 219 17.71 -25.70 -8.58
N PRO A 220 17.77 -25.91 -7.25
CA PRO A 220 17.55 -24.84 -6.28
C PRO A 220 18.45 -23.61 -6.48
N ALA A 221 19.72 -23.83 -6.88
CA ALA A 221 20.64 -22.75 -7.20
C ALA A 221 20.20 -21.91 -8.40
N LEU A 222 19.59 -22.55 -9.41
CA LEU A 222 19.03 -21.85 -10.57
C LEU A 222 17.78 -21.06 -10.19
N CYS A 223 16.92 -21.58 -9.32
CA CYS A 223 15.77 -20.83 -8.82
C CYS A 223 16.22 -19.56 -8.08
N ALA A 224 17.19 -19.67 -7.17
CA ALA A 224 17.78 -18.54 -6.47
C ALA A 224 18.42 -17.52 -7.44
N GLU A 225 19.12 -17.99 -8.48
CA GLU A 225 19.68 -17.13 -9.51
C GLU A 225 18.58 -16.37 -10.28
N ILE A 226 17.52 -17.04 -10.72
CA ILE A 226 16.38 -16.42 -11.41
C ILE A 226 15.71 -15.38 -10.51
N ARG A 227 15.46 -15.70 -9.23
CA ARG A 227 14.91 -14.75 -8.25
C ARG A 227 15.79 -13.50 -8.11
N ARG A 228 17.10 -13.68 -7.98
CA ARG A 228 18.06 -12.57 -7.93
C ARG A 228 18.07 -11.75 -9.21
N LEU A 229 18.06 -12.36 -10.39
CA LEU A 229 18.09 -11.65 -11.67
C LEU A 229 16.80 -10.86 -11.95
N THR A 230 15.66 -11.35 -11.45
CA THR A 230 14.33 -10.82 -11.81
C THR A 230 13.66 -10.00 -10.72
N ASN A 231 14.21 -9.95 -9.51
CA ASN A 231 13.56 -9.35 -8.33
C ASN A 231 12.18 -9.93 -8.04
N ASN A 232 12.05 -11.23 -8.27
CA ASN A 232 10.78 -11.95 -8.17
C ASN A 232 9.64 -11.35 -9.02
N HIS A 233 9.94 -10.57 -10.06
CA HIS A 233 8.93 -9.97 -10.92
C HIS A 233 8.26 -11.07 -11.78
N PRO A 234 6.94 -11.33 -11.66
CA PRO A 234 6.27 -12.45 -12.32
C PRO A 234 6.52 -12.55 -13.83
N TYR A 235 6.40 -11.41 -14.54
CA TYR A 235 6.68 -11.36 -15.98
C TYR A 235 8.14 -11.68 -16.32
N LEU A 236 9.13 -11.13 -15.59
CA LEU A 236 10.54 -11.38 -15.85
C LEU A 236 10.93 -12.83 -15.52
N ILE A 237 10.34 -13.40 -14.45
CA ILE A 237 10.46 -14.84 -14.15
C ILE A 237 10.00 -15.66 -15.35
N GLN A 238 8.77 -15.43 -15.82
CA GLN A 238 8.21 -16.20 -16.95
C GLN A 238 9.00 -15.99 -18.24
N TRP A 239 9.40 -14.75 -18.53
CA TRP A 239 10.20 -14.40 -19.70
C TRP A 239 11.56 -15.11 -19.68
N LEU A 240 12.27 -15.09 -18.55
CA LEU A 240 13.56 -15.75 -18.42
C LEU A 240 13.40 -17.27 -18.45
N CYS A 241 12.46 -17.83 -17.69
CA CYS A 241 12.22 -19.28 -17.67
C CYS A 241 11.82 -19.81 -19.06
N HIS A 242 11.07 -19.04 -19.86
CA HIS A 242 10.78 -19.38 -21.25
C HIS A 242 12.05 -19.55 -22.10
N ARG A 243 13.07 -18.71 -21.91
CA ARG A 243 14.37 -18.82 -22.63
C ARG A 243 15.25 -19.96 -22.12
N LEU A 244 15.13 -20.26 -20.83
CA LEU A 244 15.87 -21.33 -20.16
C LEU A 244 15.20 -22.71 -20.32
N TRP A 245 14.00 -22.76 -20.89
CA TRP A 245 13.25 -23.98 -21.10
C TRP A 245 13.94 -24.97 -22.05
N GLN A 246 13.91 -26.25 -21.69
CA GLN A 246 14.43 -27.34 -22.49
C GLN A 246 13.44 -28.51 -22.59
N SER A 247 13.69 -29.42 -23.54
CA SER A 247 12.98 -30.70 -23.61
C SER A 247 13.16 -31.49 -22.30
N GLY A 248 12.12 -32.21 -21.87
CA GLY A 248 12.15 -32.97 -20.62
C GLY A 248 11.60 -32.24 -19.39
N ASN A 249 10.89 -31.12 -19.60
CA ASN A 249 10.23 -30.35 -18.54
C ASN A 249 11.23 -29.81 -17.50
N SER A 250 12.32 -29.21 -17.98
CA SER A 250 13.41 -28.71 -17.15
C SER A 250 13.98 -27.38 -17.63
N LEU A 251 14.61 -26.65 -16.71
CA LEU A 251 15.35 -25.42 -17.00
C LEU A 251 16.86 -25.68 -17.03
N ARG A 252 17.54 -25.13 -18.04
CA ARG A 252 19.01 -25.02 -18.06
C ARG A 252 19.49 -23.77 -17.31
N ALA A 253 20.79 -23.77 -16.99
CA ALA A 253 21.48 -22.58 -16.51
C ALA A 253 21.39 -21.41 -17.51
N ALA A 254 21.39 -20.19 -16.96
CA ALA A 254 21.40 -18.96 -17.73
C ALA A 254 22.77 -18.74 -18.39
N MET A 255 22.75 -18.31 -19.65
CA MET A 255 23.93 -17.87 -20.40
C MET A 255 23.85 -16.35 -20.61
N PRO A 256 24.96 -15.64 -20.87
CA PRO A 256 24.94 -14.18 -21.07
C PRO A 256 23.90 -13.70 -22.09
N LYS A 257 23.77 -14.41 -23.22
CA LYS A 257 22.76 -14.13 -24.26
C LYS A 257 21.31 -14.20 -23.78
N ASP A 258 21.03 -14.90 -22.68
CA ASP A 258 19.67 -15.00 -22.12
C ASP A 258 19.29 -13.78 -21.29
N LEU A 259 20.30 -13.02 -20.85
CA LEU A 259 20.17 -11.88 -19.96
C LEU A 259 20.06 -10.55 -20.72
N GLU A 260 20.33 -10.57 -22.03
CA GLU A 260 20.15 -9.41 -22.91
C GLU A 260 18.65 -9.13 -23.13
N PRO A 261 18.16 -7.93 -22.78
CA PRO A 261 16.78 -7.56 -23.00
C PRO A 261 16.48 -7.44 -24.50
N ASP A 262 15.41 -8.08 -24.96
CA ASP A 262 14.93 -7.91 -26.33
C ASP A 262 14.26 -6.53 -26.54
N GLU A 263 14.03 -6.15 -27.80
CA GLU A 263 13.41 -4.86 -28.15
C GLU A 263 12.07 -4.63 -27.44
N HIS A 264 11.28 -5.70 -27.25
CA HIS A 264 10.00 -5.62 -26.58
C HIS A 264 10.12 -5.39 -25.07
N LEU A 265 11.11 -5.99 -24.41
CA LEU A 265 11.40 -5.75 -23.00
C LEU A 265 11.96 -4.33 -22.81
N ALA A 266 12.88 -3.90 -23.67
CA ALA A 266 13.43 -2.54 -23.64
C ALA A 266 12.35 -1.46 -23.83
N ALA A 267 11.42 -1.64 -24.78
CA ALA A 267 10.31 -0.72 -24.98
C ALA A 267 9.39 -0.62 -23.74
N ARG A 268 9.23 -1.70 -22.98
CA ARG A 268 8.44 -1.70 -21.74
C ARG A 268 9.15 -0.96 -20.61
N LEU A 269 10.44 -1.20 -20.44
CA LEU A 269 11.26 -0.50 -19.46
C LEU A 269 11.29 1.01 -19.73
N ARG A 270 11.35 1.41 -21.01
CA ARG A 270 11.20 2.81 -21.44
C ARG A 270 9.89 3.42 -20.98
N MET A 271 8.75 2.76 -21.25
CA MET A 271 7.45 3.26 -20.82
C MET A 271 7.34 3.42 -19.30
N ASP A 272 7.87 2.46 -18.53
CA ASP A 272 7.87 2.54 -17.06
C ASP A 272 8.76 3.70 -16.56
N PHE A 273 9.93 3.89 -17.19
CA PHE A 273 10.85 5.00 -16.89
C PHE A 273 10.24 6.37 -17.17
N ASP A 274 9.46 6.50 -18.25
CA ASP A 274 8.83 7.76 -18.64
C ASP A 274 7.84 8.27 -17.58
N TYR A 275 7.31 7.38 -16.73
CA TYR A 275 6.40 7.71 -15.62
C TYR A 275 7.11 7.97 -14.28
N LEU A 276 8.44 7.90 -14.25
CA LEU A 276 9.21 8.27 -13.07
C LEU A 276 9.41 9.78 -13.00
N SER A 277 9.27 10.34 -11.81
CA SER A 277 9.54 11.75 -11.53
C SER A 277 11.04 12.07 -11.62
N ASP A 278 11.39 13.35 -11.69
CA ASP A 278 12.79 13.76 -11.80
C ASP A 278 13.62 13.29 -10.58
N THR A 279 13.06 13.34 -9.37
CA THR A 279 13.74 12.83 -8.17
C THR A 279 13.93 11.31 -8.22
N GLU A 280 12.95 10.55 -8.71
CA GLU A 280 13.09 9.10 -8.88
C GLU A 280 14.17 8.75 -9.89
N ARG A 281 14.18 9.43 -11.05
CA ARG A 281 15.22 9.24 -12.06
C ARG A 281 16.60 9.55 -11.49
N ARG A 282 16.74 10.63 -10.72
CA ARG A 282 18.00 10.96 -10.03
C ARG A 282 18.43 9.88 -9.04
N ILE A 283 17.51 9.33 -8.25
CA ILE A 283 17.80 8.21 -7.33
C ILE A 283 18.29 6.99 -8.11
N LEU A 284 17.58 6.59 -9.18
CA LEU A 284 17.97 5.45 -9.99
C LEU A 284 19.33 5.67 -10.69
N HIS A 285 19.61 6.88 -11.15
CA HIS A 285 20.89 7.23 -11.75
C HIS A 285 22.05 7.01 -10.75
N GLU A 286 21.93 7.55 -9.53
CA GLU A 286 22.96 7.41 -8.50
C GLU A 286 23.16 5.95 -8.07
N VAL A 287 22.07 5.20 -7.88
CA VAL A 287 22.13 3.77 -7.54
C VAL A 287 22.75 2.97 -8.68
N CYS A 288 22.42 3.28 -9.93
CA CYS A 288 22.97 2.62 -11.12
C CYS A 288 24.47 2.89 -11.27
N ALA A 289 24.91 4.14 -11.08
CA ALA A 289 26.32 4.54 -11.20
C ALA A 289 27.21 3.93 -10.11
N ALA A 290 26.71 3.85 -8.87
CA ALA A 290 27.45 3.29 -7.75
C ALA A 290 27.32 1.77 -7.61
N GLY A 291 26.31 1.16 -8.23
CA GLY A 291 25.97 -0.27 -8.14
C GLY A 291 25.32 -0.68 -6.81
N GLN A 292 25.82 -0.16 -5.69
CA GLN A 292 25.31 -0.36 -4.33
C GLN A 292 25.44 0.92 -3.51
N VAL A 293 24.36 1.36 -2.88
CA VAL A 293 24.33 2.60 -2.08
C VAL A 293 23.49 2.47 -0.82
N THR A 294 23.85 3.20 0.23
CA THR A 294 23.03 3.32 1.45
C THR A 294 22.12 4.55 1.39
N ALA A 295 21.05 4.56 2.18
CA ALA A 295 20.18 5.74 2.29
C ALA A 295 20.95 7.00 2.73
N THR A 296 21.94 6.86 3.62
CA THR A 296 22.79 7.97 4.09
C THR A 296 23.65 8.54 2.97
N GLN A 297 24.23 7.68 2.12
CA GLN A 297 25.01 8.12 0.96
C GLN A 297 24.11 8.86 -0.05
N LEU A 298 22.93 8.31 -0.35
CA LEU A 298 21.97 8.98 -1.23
C LEU A 298 21.49 10.31 -0.66
N GLN A 299 21.25 10.41 0.65
CA GLN A 299 20.86 11.66 1.30
C GLN A 299 21.95 12.72 1.20
N ALA A 300 23.22 12.33 1.34
CA ALA A 300 24.37 13.23 1.21
C ALA A 300 24.57 13.72 -0.23
N THR A 301 24.26 12.90 -1.23
CA THR A 301 24.41 13.27 -2.64
C THR A 301 23.23 14.07 -3.18
N LEU A 302 22.00 13.69 -2.82
CA LEU A 302 20.78 14.25 -3.41
C LEU A 302 20.20 15.41 -2.62
N GLU A 303 20.50 15.51 -1.32
CA GLU A 303 20.01 16.53 -0.38
C GLU A 303 18.49 16.75 -0.41
N PHE A 304 17.72 15.69 -0.71
CA PHE A 304 16.27 15.80 -0.93
C PHE A 304 15.46 15.51 0.35
N PRO A 305 14.57 16.42 0.79
CA PRO A 305 13.65 16.16 1.91
C PRO A 305 12.64 15.07 1.57
N GLY A 306 12.50 14.05 2.43
CA GLY A 306 11.55 12.96 2.19
C GLY A 306 12.08 11.84 1.29
N LEU A 307 13.39 11.76 1.07
CA LEU A 307 14.06 10.68 0.32
C LEU A 307 13.60 9.28 0.75
N SER A 308 13.37 9.06 2.04
CA SER A 308 12.91 7.77 2.57
C SER A 308 11.57 7.31 1.97
N VAL A 309 10.67 8.24 1.66
CA VAL A 309 9.37 7.98 1.03
C VAL A 309 9.57 7.52 -0.42
N PHE A 310 10.48 8.16 -1.16
CA PHE A 310 10.84 7.77 -2.52
C PHE A 310 11.54 6.41 -2.55
N LEU A 311 12.50 6.17 -1.65
CA LEU A 311 13.18 4.88 -1.54
C LEU A 311 12.19 3.75 -1.25
N HIS A 312 11.22 4.00 -0.37
CA HIS A 312 10.16 3.04 -0.09
C HIS A 312 9.33 2.75 -1.34
N GLY A 313 8.76 3.76 -2.00
CA GLY A 313 7.92 3.57 -3.17
C GLY A 313 8.65 2.90 -4.35
N LEU A 314 9.89 3.29 -4.63
CA LEU A 314 10.73 2.66 -5.66
C LEU A 314 11.05 1.20 -5.34
N THR A 315 11.24 0.87 -4.07
CA THR A 315 11.48 -0.52 -3.63
C THR A 315 10.20 -1.35 -3.79
N GLN A 316 9.05 -0.81 -3.39
CA GLN A 316 7.76 -1.51 -3.49
C GLN A 316 7.33 -1.75 -4.94
N LEU A 317 7.62 -0.81 -5.84
CA LEU A 317 7.40 -0.96 -7.28
C LEU A 317 8.49 -1.83 -7.96
N GLY A 318 9.53 -2.24 -7.24
CA GLY A 318 10.57 -3.14 -7.74
C GLY A 318 11.63 -2.49 -8.63
N TYR A 319 11.69 -1.15 -8.68
CA TYR A 319 12.78 -0.41 -9.32
C TYR A 319 14.07 -0.49 -8.51
N LEU A 320 13.94 -0.52 -7.19
CA LEU A 320 15.03 -0.77 -6.25
C LEU A 320 14.84 -2.13 -5.56
N ARG A 321 15.95 -2.67 -5.11
CA ARG A 321 16.01 -3.79 -4.17
C ARG A 321 16.77 -3.32 -2.94
N GLN A 322 16.24 -3.65 -1.77
CA GLN A 322 16.88 -3.38 -0.50
C GLN A 322 17.37 -4.68 0.14
N GLU A 323 18.66 -4.75 0.45
CA GLU A 323 19.28 -5.84 1.21
C GLU A 323 19.98 -5.24 2.44
N GLY A 324 19.32 -5.33 3.60
CA GLY A 324 19.75 -4.63 4.81
C GLY A 324 19.67 -3.11 4.64
N GLU A 325 20.80 -2.42 4.77
CA GLU A 325 20.89 -0.96 4.62
C GLU A 325 21.26 -0.51 3.20
N VAL A 326 21.51 -1.46 2.29
CA VAL A 326 22.01 -1.21 0.94
C VAL A 326 20.88 -1.35 -0.07
N TYR A 327 20.87 -0.43 -1.04
CA TYR A 327 19.99 -0.38 -2.18
C TYR A 327 20.76 -0.68 -3.47
N THR A 328 20.16 -1.49 -4.33
CA THR A 328 20.59 -1.75 -5.71
C THR A 328 19.44 -1.52 -6.68
N ILE A 329 19.74 -1.47 -7.98
CA ILE A 329 18.69 -1.57 -9.00
C ILE A 329 17.97 -2.92 -8.81
N GLY A 330 16.65 -2.90 -8.95
CA GLY A 330 15.78 -4.00 -8.52
C GLY A 330 16.13 -5.32 -9.20
N ASN A 331 16.33 -5.28 -10.52
CA ASN A 331 16.60 -6.45 -11.35
C ASN A 331 17.69 -6.18 -12.41
N HIS A 332 18.27 -7.25 -12.93
CA HIS A 332 19.38 -7.19 -13.90
C HIS A 332 18.99 -6.51 -15.22
N PHE A 333 17.78 -6.76 -15.71
CA PHE A 333 17.31 -6.23 -17.00
C PHE A 333 17.10 -4.73 -16.96
N LEU A 334 16.53 -4.21 -15.87
CA LEU A 334 16.42 -2.78 -15.63
C LEU A 334 17.81 -2.16 -15.49
N ALA A 335 18.72 -2.77 -14.73
CA ALA A 335 20.09 -2.25 -14.57
C ALA A 335 20.82 -2.12 -15.92
N SER A 336 20.78 -3.18 -16.74
CA SER A 336 21.39 -3.17 -18.08
C SER A 336 20.75 -2.14 -19.00
N TRP A 337 19.43 -1.95 -18.93
CA TRP A 337 18.74 -0.95 -19.73
C TRP A 337 19.06 0.50 -19.29
N LEU A 338 19.19 0.73 -17.97
CA LEU A 338 19.49 2.06 -17.41
C LEU A 338 20.86 2.61 -17.83
N GLU A 339 21.81 1.76 -18.20
CA GLU A 339 23.09 2.17 -18.78
C GLU A 339 22.93 3.02 -20.06
N MET A 340 21.82 2.82 -20.78
CA MET A 340 21.49 3.53 -22.02
C MET A 340 20.28 4.46 -21.86
N ALA A 341 19.81 4.70 -20.62
CA ALA A 341 18.61 5.49 -20.40
C ALA A 341 18.83 6.97 -20.76
N PRO A 342 17.79 7.67 -21.27
CA PRO A 342 17.88 9.06 -21.68
C PRO A 342 17.69 10.00 -20.48
N TRP A 343 18.71 10.07 -19.62
CA TRP A 343 18.72 10.85 -18.38
C TRP A 343 18.50 12.36 -18.55
N GLY A 344 18.68 12.89 -19.78
CA GLY A 344 18.50 14.32 -20.08
C GLY A 344 17.04 14.75 -20.36
N GLU A 345 16.08 13.83 -20.40
CA GLU A 345 14.67 14.14 -20.63
C GLU A 345 13.95 14.52 -19.33
N SER A 346 13.15 15.59 -19.36
CA SER A 346 12.29 15.98 -18.23
C SER A 346 11.14 15.00 -18.02
N SER A 347 10.81 14.72 -16.76
CA SER A 347 9.60 13.97 -16.41
C SER A 347 8.32 14.76 -16.69
N GLN A 348 7.25 14.05 -17.06
CA GLN A 348 5.89 14.60 -17.06
C GLN A 348 5.19 14.46 -15.71
N VAL A 349 5.69 13.58 -14.83
CA VAL A 349 5.18 13.34 -13.47
C VAL A 349 5.95 14.20 -12.47
N SER A 350 5.22 14.99 -11.68
CA SER A 350 5.79 15.86 -10.66
C SER A 350 6.25 15.09 -9.41
N ASP A 351 7.26 15.61 -8.72
CA ASP A 351 7.70 15.07 -7.42
C ASP A 351 6.62 15.23 -6.34
N GLU A 352 5.80 16.28 -6.43
CA GLU A 352 4.71 16.56 -5.49
C GLU A 352 3.61 15.48 -5.58
N ALA A 353 3.11 15.18 -6.79
CA ALA A 353 2.14 14.10 -7.00
C ALA A 353 2.69 12.73 -6.60
N THR A 354 3.98 12.49 -6.88
CA THR A 354 4.68 11.28 -6.43
C THR A 354 4.70 11.17 -4.91
N LEU A 355 5.08 12.25 -4.23
CA LEU A 355 5.15 12.28 -2.78
C LEU A 355 3.75 12.11 -2.17
N ALA A 356 2.71 12.73 -2.73
CA ALA A 356 1.32 12.55 -2.29
C ALA A 356 0.90 11.08 -2.37
N THR A 357 1.19 10.43 -3.51
CA THR A 357 0.90 9.01 -3.72
C THR A 357 1.64 8.11 -2.73
N TYR A 358 2.94 8.34 -2.54
CA TYR A 358 3.78 7.50 -1.67
C TYR A 358 3.53 7.77 -0.18
N SER A 359 3.22 9.01 0.18
CA SER A 359 2.91 9.40 1.57
C SER A 359 1.52 8.95 2.01
N GLY A 360 0.57 8.76 1.07
CA GLY A 360 -0.73 8.12 1.29
C GLY A 360 -0.64 6.69 1.84
N GLN A 361 0.56 6.10 1.87
CA GLN A 361 0.83 4.84 2.55
C GLN A 361 1.12 4.94 4.04
N ARG A 362 1.31 6.15 4.59
CA ARG A 362 1.11 6.33 6.04
C ARG A 362 -0.38 6.27 6.30
N THR A 363 -0.92 5.06 6.19
CA THR A 363 -1.96 4.57 7.08
C THR A 363 -1.37 4.55 8.49
N PHE A 364 -1.14 5.74 9.06
CA PHE A 364 -1.65 5.91 10.39
C PHE A 364 -3.17 6.03 10.23
N PRO A 365 -3.89 5.29 11.08
CA PRO A 365 -5.14 4.63 10.73
C PRO A 365 -6.14 5.62 10.15
N SER A 366 -6.95 5.12 9.21
CA SER A 366 -8.26 5.64 8.81
C SER A 366 -8.68 6.85 9.64
N MET A 367 -8.83 8.01 9.02
CA MET A 367 -9.32 9.27 9.62
C MET A 367 -10.07 8.99 10.94
N PRO A 368 -9.48 9.29 12.13
CA PRO A 368 -9.85 8.60 13.35
C PRO A 368 -11.34 8.61 13.59
N TYR A 369 -11.94 7.42 13.68
CA TYR A 369 -13.36 7.29 13.92
C TYR A 369 -13.69 7.88 15.29
N CYS A 370 -14.50 8.92 15.32
CA CYS A 370 -14.94 9.53 16.56
C CYS A 370 -15.99 8.64 17.22
N PHE A 371 -15.58 7.79 18.15
CA PHE A 371 -16.48 6.90 18.90
C PHE A 371 -17.59 7.63 19.66
N ASN A 372 -17.42 8.93 19.96
CA ASN A 372 -18.43 9.73 20.64
C ASN A 372 -19.53 10.26 19.69
N MET A 373 -19.19 10.47 18.40
CA MET A 373 -20.10 11.04 17.40
C MET A 373 -20.49 10.06 16.29
N GLY A 374 -19.87 8.87 16.27
CA GLY A 374 -20.15 7.83 15.29
C GLY A 374 -19.72 8.15 13.86
N MET A 375 -18.73 9.04 13.66
CA MET A 375 -18.35 9.57 12.35
C MET A 375 -16.84 9.47 12.08
N ALA A 376 -16.45 9.46 10.81
CA ALA A 376 -15.04 9.50 10.41
C ALA A 376 -14.42 10.88 10.71
N GLY A 377 -13.22 10.87 11.30
CA GLY A 377 -12.49 12.08 11.70
C GLY A 377 -13.01 12.73 12.99
N CYS A 378 -12.18 13.60 13.57
CA CYS A 378 -12.57 14.42 14.71
C CYS A 378 -13.12 15.78 14.23
N PRO A 379 -14.36 16.17 14.58
CA PRO A 379 -14.95 17.45 14.17
C PRO A 379 -14.19 18.67 14.75
N LYS A 380 -13.38 18.46 15.78
CA LYS A 380 -12.52 19.50 16.36
C LYS A 380 -11.29 19.83 15.51
N GLN A 381 -11.00 19.05 14.46
CA GLN A 381 -9.82 19.24 13.59
C GLN A 381 -8.53 19.40 14.40
N VAL A 382 -8.29 18.45 15.31
CA VAL A 382 -7.18 18.51 16.27
C VAL A 382 -5.85 18.51 15.51
N GLN A 383 -5.06 19.56 15.72
CA GLN A 383 -3.73 19.69 15.14
C GLN A 383 -2.71 18.93 15.98
N LEU A 384 -1.81 18.21 15.29
CA LEU A 384 -0.70 17.50 15.93
C LEU A 384 0.38 18.50 16.36
N ASP A 385 0.80 18.42 17.61
CA ASP A 385 2.02 19.07 18.11
C ASP A 385 3.16 18.05 18.09
N PRO A 386 4.19 18.23 17.23
CA PRO A 386 5.33 17.31 17.15
C PRO A 386 6.13 17.18 18.44
N GLN A 387 6.01 18.13 19.36
CA GLN A 387 6.73 18.17 20.64
C GLN A 387 5.86 17.70 21.82
N GLN A 388 4.58 17.42 21.61
CA GLN A 388 3.71 16.99 22.70
C GLN A 388 3.78 15.48 22.93
N VAL A 389 3.89 15.09 24.20
CA VAL A 389 3.90 13.70 24.67
C VAL A 389 2.70 13.47 25.59
N PHE A 390 1.83 12.55 25.19
CA PHE A 390 0.70 12.12 26.01
C PHE A 390 1.20 11.19 27.12
N VAL A 391 0.77 11.42 28.36
CA VAL A 391 1.07 10.53 29.49
C VAL A 391 -0.22 9.95 30.04
N GLY A 392 -0.36 8.63 29.94
CA GLY A 392 -1.46 7.87 30.55
C GLY A 392 -0.93 7.06 31.72
N MET A 393 -1.49 7.26 32.91
CA MET A 393 -1.04 6.56 34.11
C MET A 393 -2.11 6.51 35.22
N PRO A 394 -2.00 5.58 36.18
CA PRO A 394 -2.79 5.61 37.39
C PRO A 394 -2.47 6.84 38.24
N ILE A 395 -3.50 7.65 38.50
CA ILE A 395 -3.38 8.85 39.34
C ILE A 395 -3.43 8.41 40.81
N ARG A 396 -2.25 8.10 41.37
CA ARG A 396 -2.07 7.68 42.76
C ARG A 396 -0.76 8.25 43.30
N ALA A 397 -0.75 8.61 44.59
CA ALA A 397 0.40 9.21 45.25
C ALA A 397 1.68 8.35 45.13
N GLU A 398 1.54 7.03 45.11
CA GLU A 398 2.66 6.08 44.96
C GLU A 398 3.40 6.18 43.61
N PHE A 399 2.79 6.78 42.58
CA PHE A 399 3.39 6.95 41.26
C PHE A 399 3.76 8.41 40.95
N GLU A 400 3.58 9.33 41.88
CA GLU A 400 3.84 10.76 41.64
C GLU A 400 5.33 11.01 41.36
N ASP A 401 6.22 10.35 42.10
CA ASP A 401 7.67 10.48 41.86
C ASP A 401 8.08 9.92 40.50
N ALA A 402 7.42 8.85 40.05
CA ALA A 402 7.63 8.28 38.72
C ALA A 402 7.17 9.24 37.64
N TYR A 403 6.04 9.93 37.84
CA TYR A 403 5.57 10.99 36.94
C TYR A 403 6.52 12.19 36.90
N GLU A 404 6.73 12.84 38.04
CA GLU A 404 7.44 14.12 38.12
C GLU A 404 8.92 13.97 37.75
N TYR A 405 9.62 13.02 38.37
CA TYR A 405 11.07 12.88 38.22
C TYR A 405 11.47 11.84 37.17
N GLY A 406 10.60 10.86 36.92
CA GLY A 406 10.84 9.83 35.92
C GLY A 406 10.41 10.24 34.52
N ILE A 407 9.25 10.89 34.37
CA ILE A 407 8.63 11.20 33.06
C ILE A 407 8.71 12.69 32.70
N ARG A 408 8.09 13.56 33.51
CA ARG A 408 7.91 14.97 33.18
C ARG A 408 9.23 15.70 33.01
N ARG A 409 10.04 15.78 34.07
CA ARG A 409 11.30 16.56 34.04
C ARG A 409 12.28 16.09 32.96
N PRO A 410 12.49 14.79 32.72
CA PRO A 410 13.36 14.34 31.64
C PRO A 410 12.85 14.72 30.25
N LEU A 411 11.54 14.59 29.99
CA LEU A 411 10.96 14.95 28.71
C LEU A 411 11.01 16.47 28.46
N GLU A 412 10.65 17.27 29.46
CA GLU A 412 10.76 18.73 29.38
C GLU A 412 12.21 19.18 29.21
N GLY A 413 13.16 18.49 29.86
CA GLY A 413 14.59 18.71 29.68
C GLY A 413 15.10 18.42 28.26
N LEU A 414 14.38 17.60 27.48
CA LEU A 414 14.64 17.33 26.06
C LEU A 414 13.85 18.28 25.12
N GLY A 415 13.06 19.21 25.66
CA GLY A 415 12.24 20.15 24.88
C GLY A 415 10.83 19.65 24.54
N PHE A 416 10.40 18.51 25.08
CA PHE A 416 9.02 18.03 24.89
C PHE A 416 8.04 18.71 25.84
N LYS A 417 6.79 18.83 25.41
CA LYS A 417 5.66 19.27 26.21
C LYS A 417 4.88 18.05 26.71
N VAL A 418 4.80 17.89 28.03
CA VAL A 418 4.05 16.78 28.63
C VAL A 418 2.58 17.14 28.78
N TRP A 419 1.70 16.25 28.34
CA TRP A 419 0.26 16.39 28.47
C TRP A 419 -0.30 15.22 29.28
N ARG A 420 -1.03 15.50 30.37
CA ARG A 420 -1.74 14.52 31.19
C ARG A 420 -3.17 14.98 31.44
N ALA A 421 -4.12 14.05 31.35
CA ALA A 421 -5.54 14.39 31.31
C ALA A 421 -6.08 15.09 32.57
N ASP A 422 -5.50 14.93 33.74
CA ASP A 422 -5.96 15.55 34.99
C ASP A 422 -5.48 16.99 35.20
N GLU A 423 -4.52 17.47 34.41
CA GLU A 423 -3.85 18.76 34.65
C GLU A 423 -4.56 19.95 34.00
N GLU A 424 -5.32 19.69 32.93
CA GLU A 424 -6.06 20.71 32.19
C GLU A 424 -7.56 20.53 32.38
N PRO A 425 -8.21 21.08 33.43
CA PRO A 425 -9.65 20.94 33.61
C PRO A 425 -10.41 21.52 32.41
N LYS A 426 -11.19 20.66 31.73
CA LYS A 426 -12.08 21.01 30.61
C LYS A 426 -13.48 20.49 30.93
N ASN A 427 -14.51 21.26 30.61
CA ASN A 427 -15.91 20.87 30.79
C ASN A 427 -16.44 20.11 29.55
N ILE A 428 -15.83 18.97 29.24
CA ILE A 428 -16.19 18.09 28.11
C ILE A 428 -16.14 16.62 28.56
N ASP A 429 -16.69 15.72 27.75
CA ASP A 429 -16.56 14.27 27.96
C ASP A 429 -15.08 13.86 28.09
N LEU A 430 -14.77 13.02 29.10
CA LEU A 430 -13.40 12.63 29.43
C LEU A 430 -12.74 11.84 28.29
N MET A 431 -13.48 10.95 27.61
CA MET A 431 -12.94 10.18 26.51
C MET A 431 -12.68 11.06 25.29
N CYS A 432 -13.55 12.05 25.04
CA CYS A 432 -13.29 13.09 24.03
C CYS A 432 -12.02 13.88 24.33
N LYS A 433 -11.79 14.23 25.60
CA LYS A 433 -10.57 14.93 26.05
C LYS A 433 -9.31 14.08 25.88
N ILE A 434 -9.36 12.81 26.28
CA ILE A 434 -8.26 11.85 26.10
C ILE A 434 -7.95 11.68 24.61
N CYS A 435 -8.98 11.51 23.78
CA CYS A 435 -8.83 11.39 22.34
C CYS A 435 -8.22 12.66 21.71
N GLU A 436 -8.62 13.85 22.15
CA GLU A 436 -8.01 15.12 21.75
C GLU A 436 -6.53 15.21 22.18
N GLY A 437 -6.21 14.82 23.41
CA GLY A 437 -4.84 14.78 23.93
C GLY A 437 -3.95 13.82 23.12
N LEU A 438 -4.43 12.61 22.82
CA LEU A 438 -3.71 11.64 21.99
C LEU A 438 -3.61 12.09 20.52
N GLN A 439 -4.65 12.73 19.98
CA GLN A 439 -4.61 13.25 18.60
C GLN A 439 -3.61 14.40 18.44
N SER A 440 -3.47 15.24 19.47
CA SER A 440 -2.52 16.35 19.49
C SER A 440 -1.09 15.96 19.88
N SER A 441 -0.84 14.72 20.31
CA SER A 441 0.48 14.26 20.75
C SER A 441 1.16 13.38 19.71
N ARG A 442 2.47 13.58 19.49
CA ARG A 442 3.28 12.72 18.61
C ARG A 442 3.61 11.40 19.27
N TYR A 443 3.97 11.45 20.55
CA TYR A 443 4.38 10.29 21.33
C TYR A 443 3.40 10.04 22.49
N ALA A 444 3.40 8.81 23.00
CA ALA A 444 2.65 8.45 24.19
C ALA A 444 3.54 7.65 25.17
N VAL A 445 3.43 7.94 26.47
CA VAL A 445 4.05 7.18 27.55
C VAL A 445 2.93 6.63 28.43
N LEU A 446 2.80 5.31 28.47
CA LEU A 446 1.71 4.62 29.15
C LEU A 446 2.29 3.84 30.32
N ASN A 447 2.01 4.30 31.53
CA ASN A 447 2.39 3.63 32.74
C ASN A 447 1.29 2.65 33.15
N ILE A 448 1.56 1.35 33.04
CA ILE A 448 0.59 0.28 33.32
C ILE A 448 0.70 -0.26 34.77
N SER A 449 1.28 0.53 35.68
CA SER A 449 1.54 0.11 37.06
C SER A 449 0.26 0.03 37.90
N GLY A 450 -0.27 -1.18 38.09
CA GLY A 450 -1.54 -1.36 38.80
C GLY A 450 -2.75 -1.04 37.94
N TRP A 451 -3.95 -1.22 38.49
CA TRP A 451 -5.20 -1.14 37.72
C TRP A 451 -5.78 0.28 37.69
N ASN A 452 -5.89 0.84 36.48
CA ASN A 452 -6.72 1.98 36.12
C ASN A 452 -7.40 1.65 34.78
N ALA A 453 -8.73 1.62 34.73
CA ALA A 453 -9.47 1.24 33.54
C ALA A 453 -9.23 2.17 32.33
N ASN A 454 -8.83 3.42 32.56
CA ASN A 454 -8.55 4.36 31.48
C ASN A 454 -7.24 4.04 30.75
N VAL A 455 -6.22 3.49 31.44
CA VAL A 455 -4.89 3.29 30.84
C VAL A 455 -4.90 2.22 29.72
N PRO A 456 -5.55 1.05 29.87
CA PRO A 456 -5.71 0.12 28.75
C PRO A 456 -6.49 0.71 27.57
N PHE A 457 -7.50 1.55 27.84
CA PHE A 457 -8.25 2.24 26.79
C PHE A 457 -7.37 3.27 26.06
N GLU A 458 -6.63 4.09 26.81
CA GLU A 458 -5.65 5.06 26.29
C GLU A 458 -4.58 4.36 25.45
N LEU A 459 -4.09 3.20 25.90
CA LEU A 459 -3.13 2.38 25.14
C LEU A 459 -3.73 1.87 23.83
N GLY A 460 -4.94 1.31 23.88
CA GLY A 460 -5.66 0.86 22.69
C GLY A 460 -5.92 1.99 21.70
N LEU A 461 -6.29 3.18 22.20
CA LEU A 461 -6.51 4.37 21.40
C LEU A 461 -5.21 4.95 20.84
N ALA A 462 -4.10 4.89 21.58
CA ALA A 462 -2.78 5.29 21.09
C ALA A 462 -2.33 4.41 19.92
N TYR A 463 -2.48 3.08 20.02
CA TYR A 463 -2.26 2.17 18.91
C TYR A 463 -3.21 2.43 17.74
N GLY A 464 -4.50 2.60 18.05
CA GLY A 464 -5.54 2.93 17.08
C GLY A 464 -5.43 4.33 16.47
N LEU A 465 -4.47 5.15 16.90
CA LEU A 465 -4.11 6.46 16.32
C LEU A 465 -2.69 6.45 15.73
N GLY A 466 -1.97 5.34 15.83
CA GLY A 466 -0.61 5.25 15.30
C GLY A 466 0.44 6.01 16.11
N ARG A 467 0.22 6.22 17.41
CA ARG A 467 1.17 6.96 18.26
C ARG A 467 2.36 6.08 18.63
N GLU A 468 3.55 6.64 18.49
CA GLU A 468 4.77 6.00 18.96
C GLU A 468 4.72 5.93 20.50
N THR A 469 4.56 4.71 21.00
CA THR A 469 4.07 4.45 22.36
C THR A 469 5.11 3.69 23.18
N LEU A 470 5.58 4.31 24.26
CA LEU A 470 6.44 3.70 25.26
C LEU A 470 5.59 3.19 26.43
N ILE A 471 5.73 1.91 26.76
CA ILE A 471 5.01 1.29 27.89
C ILE A 471 5.99 1.05 29.03
N VAL A 472 5.61 1.50 30.22
CA VAL A 472 6.44 1.38 31.43
C VAL A 472 5.65 0.76 32.57
N LYS A 473 6.32 0.01 33.44
CA LYS A 473 5.71 -0.70 34.55
C LYS A 473 6.62 -0.71 35.76
N ASP A 474 6.08 -0.34 36.92
CA ASP A 474 6.76 -0.52 38.20
C ASP A 474 6.92 -2.02 38.48
N ARG A 475 8.14 -2.44 38.82
CA ARG A 475 8.51 -3.86 39.02
C ARG A 475 7.66 -4.55 40.08
N GLN A 476 7.19 -3.83 41.09
CA GLN A 476 6.40 -4.37 42.20
C GLN A 476 4.91 -4.45 41.88
N SER A 477 4.46 -3.72 40.84
CA SER A 477 3.07 -3.69 40.43
C SER A 477 2.66 -4.95 39.64
N ARG A 478 1.37 -5.32 39.76
CA ARG A 478 0.78 -6.39 38.95
C ARG A 478 0.32 -5.83 37.61
N VAL A 479 0.73 -6.48 36.52
CA VAL A 479 0.24 -6.18 35.18
C VAL A 479 -1.19 -6.71 35.05
N PRO A 480 -2.12 -5.93 34.48
CA PRO A 480 -3.44 -6.43 34.13
C PRO A 480 -3.32 -7.66 33.21
N THR A 481 -4.18 -8.66 33.39
CA THR A 481 -4.10 -9.92 32.62
C THR A 481 -4.09 -9.70 31.11
N ASP A 482 -4.81 -8.68 30.65
CA ASP A 482 -4.99 -8.30 29.24
C ASP A 482 -3.72 -7.72 28.60
N LEU A 483 -2.72 -7.31 29.40
CA LEU A 483 -1.49 -6.66 28.93
C LEU A 483 -0.23 -7.55 29.09
N LYS A 484 -0.39 -8.81 29.52
CA LYS A 484 0.76 -9.71 29.80
C LYS A 484 1.59 -10.07 28.56
N GLY A 485 1.03 -9.97 27.36
CA GLY A 485 1.71 -10.30 26.10
C GLY A 485 2.41 -9.12 25.42
N ILE A 486 2.32 -7.92 25.99
CA ILE A 486 2.89 -6.70 25.40
C ILE A 486 4.26 -6.44 26.03
N GLU A 487 5.25 -6.06 25.23
CA GLU A 487 6.57 -5.67 25.72
C GLU A 487 6.51 -4.31 26.41
N TYR A 488 7.14 -4.21 27.59
CA TYR A 488 7.21 -2.99 28.38
C TYR A 488 8.53 -2.91 29.14
N PHE A 489 8.89 -1.68 29.52
CA PHE A 489 10.07 -1.43 30.35
C PHE A 489 9.70 -1.45 31.82
N GLU A 490 10.27 -2.39 32.57
CA GLU A 490 10.11 -2.41 34.03
C GLU A 490 11.00 -1.36 34.70
N TYR A 491 10.57 -0.68 35.75
CA TYR A 491 11.43 0.19 36.56
C TYR A 491 11.26 -0.07 38.05
N GLY A 492 12.32 0.14 38.84
CA GLY A 492 12.28 0.02 40.30
C GLY A 492 12.16 1.36 41.05
N HIS A 493 12.51 2.47 40.40
CA HIS A 493 12.40 3.83 40.93
C HIS A 493 12.46 4.86 39.79
N SER A 494 12.14 6.13 40.08
CA SER A 494 12.08 7.22 39.10
C SER A 494 13.39 7.46 38.33
N GLY A 495 14.55 7.28 38.97
CA GLY A 495 15.85 7.36 38.30
C GLY A 495 16.05 6.33 37.17
N GLU A 496 15.66 5.07 37.38
CA GLU A 496 15.75 4.02 36.35
C GLU A 496 14.78 4.32 35.20
N LEU A 497 13.57 4.80 35.52
CA LEU A 497 12.58 5.22 34.53
C LEU A 497 13.10 6.37 33.66
N ARG A 498 13.72 7.38 34.27
CA ARG A 498 14.35 8.49 33.56
C ARG A 498 15.40 8.02 32.57
N GLU A 499 16.29 7.10 32.95
CA GLU A 499 17.35 6.60 32.06
C GLU A 499 16.75 5.90 30.83
N LYS A 500 15.71 5.09 31.02
CA LYS A 500 15.00 4.41 29.92
C LYS A 500 14.29 5.40 28.99
N LEU A 501 13.68 6.43 29.55
CA LEU A 501 13.07 7.51 28.76
C LEU A 501 14.10 8.28 27.95
N LEU A 502 15.23 8.65 28.54
CA LEU A 502 16.31 9.32 27.81
C LEU A 502 16.91 8.41 26.72
N GLN A 503 16.95 7.09 26.93
CA GLN A 503 17.38 6.15 25.89
C GLN A 503 16.38 6.06 24.73
N PHE A 504 15.07 6.08 25.02
CA PHE A 504 14.01 6.03 24.01
C PHE A 504 13.94 7.34 23.21
N PHE A 505 13.87 8.48 23.90
CA PHE A 505 13.68 9.80 23.27
C PHE A 505 14.99 10.48 22.85
N GLY A 506 16.13 10.18 23.48
CA GLY A 506 17.43 10.77 23.17
C GLY A 506 18.17 10.13 21.99
N LYS A 507 17.67 9.01 21.45
CA LYS A 507 18.13 8.40 20.19
C LYS A 507 17.30 8.83 18.98
N SER A 508 16.24 9.62 19.19
CA SER A 508 15.44 10.14 18.10
C SER A 508 16.16 11.34 17.45
N PRO A 509 16.51 11.27 16.16
CA PRO A 509 17.07 12.40 15.42
C PRO A 509 16.07 13.55 15.25
#